data_AF-A0A8S3UXE5-F1
#
_entry.id   AF-A0A8S3UXE5-F1
#
_cell.length_a   1.000
_cell.length_b   1.000
_cell.length_c   1.000
_cell.angle_alpha   90.00
_cell.angle_beta   90.00
_cell.angle_gamma   90.00
#
_symmetry.space_group_name_H-M   'P 1'
#
loop_
_entity.id
_entity.type
_entity.pdbx_description
1 polymer ?
#
loop_
_entity_poly.entity_id
_entity_poly.type
_entity_poly.pdbx_seq_one_letter_code
_entity_poly.pdbx_strand_id
1 'polypeptide(L)'
;MQTTEPNPLIETLRDICEILFDSSPEDPSAPLLWLNKLNTELKTDDPLCTKGDNNVDMVIPKLLDVLRECLSSHRWSQVVPVIRQISKHELTTFWKTSMEALYVSESSVPLVQQLVKELKTVRHLSCQEVLLEYLMFLLHHGKIDDAKQISQEKIKPTRFQKSTRDHHTEVLYKSYLGLVWYVEWKFLKMKIKDLDENSDLVSNYEEIMAVYAQKAMIGFQQVSGEIGVWDIFVTKHVEILEHYDKIDEAKDILTEYRDRNTENLNAHKYVYYFCVRNGFSANEEIQLLKVIIKILRFFGFSVIDKLVEDNKIAEALNFLFDLLDYSCWQQELKPWKLLVDLIDTKNKRLVRMIDAHT
;
A
#
# COMPACT_ATOMS: atom_id res chain seq x y z
N MET A 1 58.03 2.37 7.46
CA MET A 1 56.81 1.57 7.22
C MET A 1 56.22 1.24 8.57
N GLN A 2 55.28 2.05 9.05
CA GLN A 2 54.52 1.72 10.26
C GLN A 2 53.38 0.79 9.84
N THR A 3 53.46 -0.45 10.30
CA THR A 3 52.37 -1.42 10.27
C THR A 3 51.28 -0.89 11.21
N THR A 4 50.21 -0.35 10.64
CA THR A 4 48.98 -0.06 11.38
C THR A 4 48.44 -1.36 11.92
N GLU A 5 48.47 -1.52 13.24
CA GLU A 5 47.76 -2.62 13.91
C GLU A 5 46.29 -2.59 13.50
N PRO A 6 45.69 -3.74 13.14
CA PRO A 6 44.30 -3.81 12.76
C PRO A 6 43.42 -3.36 13.93
N ASN A 7 42.41 -2.54 13.63
CA ASN A 7 41.46 -2.05 14.62
C ASN A 7 40.79 -3.26 15.31
N PRO A 8 40.87 -3.40 16.64
CA PRO A 8 40.35 -4.56 17.37
C PRO A 8 38.84 -4.76 17.17
N LEU A 9 38.10 -3.70 16.80
CA LEU A 9 36.69 -3.80 16.42
C LEU A 9 36.49 -4.56 15.09
N ILE A 10 37.42 -4.45 14.15
CA ILE A 10 37.40 -5.11 12.84
C ILE A 10 37.77 -6.59 12.98
N GLU A 11 38.73 -6.93 13.85
CA GLU A 11 39.05 -8.33 14.17
C GLU A 11 37.89 -9.00 14.90
N THR A 12 37.26 -8.34 15.87
CA THR A 12 36.07 -8.87 16.56
C THR A 12 34.90 -9.13 15.59
N LEU A 13 34.71 -8.27 14.57
CA LEU A 13 33.68 -8.47 13.55
C LEU A 13 34.04 -9.60 12.58
N ARG A 14 35.33 -9.76 12.25
CA ARG A 14 35.82 -10.88 11.43
C ARG A 14 35.63 -12.21 12.16
N ASP A 15 35.96 -12.28 13.45
CA ASP A 15 35.78 -13.48 14.27
C ASP A 15 34.30 -13.85 14.41
N ILE A 16 33.40 -12.86 14.57
CA ILE A 16 31.96 -13.10 14.59
C ILE A 16 31.47 -13.62 13.23
N CYS A 17 31.94 -13.05 12.11
CA CYS A 17 31.59 -13.52 10.77
C CYS A 17 32.14 -14.94 10.50
N GLU A 18 33.37 -15.24 10.90
CA GLU A 18 33.95 -16.57 10.77
C GLU A 18 33.15 -17.60 11.60
N ILE A 19 32.76 -17.26 12.84
CA ILE A 19 31.91 -18.12 13.68
C ILE A 19 30.49 -18.29 13.12
N LEU A 20 29.93 -17.27 12.45
CA LEU A 20 28.58 -17.31 11.89
C LEU A 20 28.50 -18.05 10.55
N PHE A 21 29.58 -18.06 9.77
CA PHE A 21 29.59 -18.59 8.41
C PHE A 21 30.40 -19.88 8.24
N ASP A 22 31.00 -20.41 9.32
CA ASP A 22 31.62 -21.73 9.32
C ASP A 22 30.57 -22.84 9.49
N SER A 23 29.83 -23.10 8.41
CA SER A 23 28.99 -24.29 8.21
C SER A 23 28.78 -24.53 6.72
N SER A 24 29.35 -25.64 6.25
CA SER A 24 29.25 -26.35 4.95
C SER A 24 27.91 -26.19 4.17
N PRO A 25 27.89 -26.40 2.84
CA PRO A 25 26.88 -25.86 1.93
C PRO A 25 25.51 -26.56 2.02
N GLU A 26 24.47 -25.75 1.82
CA GLU A 26 23.20 -26.09 1.17
C GLU A 26 22.61 -27.49 1.46
N ASP A 27 22.17 -27.74 2.69
CA ASP A 27 21.19 -28.79 2.96
C ASP A 27 19.76 -28.19 2.85
N PRO A 28 18.95 -28.58 1.84
CA PRO A 28 17.58 -28.09 1.69
C PRO A 28 16.64 -28.50 2.85
N SER A 29 17.06 -29.39 3.74
CA SER A 29 16.32 -29.76 4.95
C SER A 29 16.59 -28.84 6.16
N ALA A 30 17.64 -28.01 6.09
CA ALA A 30 18.06 -27.13 7.18
C ALA A 30 16.99 -26.13 7.65
N PRO A 31 16.17 -25.50 6.78
CA PRO A 31 15.10 -24.60 7.21
C PRO A 31 14.00 -25.30 8.03
N LEU A 32 13.64 -26.53 7.65
CA LEU A 32 12.65 -27.37 8.35
C LEU A 32 13.17 -27.85 9.71
N LEU A 33 14.44 -28.27 9.76
CA LEU A 33 15.11 -28.69 10.99
C LEU A 33 15.24 -27.52 11.98
N TRP A 34 15.51 -26.32 11.46
CA TRP A 34 15.55 -25.07 12.22
C TRP A 34 14.17 -24.67 12.77
N LEU A 35 13.11 -24.70 11.97
CA LEU A 35 11.74 -24.38 12.41
C LEU A 35 11.25 -25.32 13.52
N ASN A 36 11.59 -26.61 13.45
CA ASN A 36 11.24 -27.59 14.49
C ASN A 36 11.99 -27.32 15.81
N LYS A 37 13.24 -26.85 15.72
CA LYS A 37 14.02 -26.45 16.90
C LYS A 37 13.45 -25.18 17.55
N LEU A 38 13.07 -24.18 16.75
CA LEU A 38 12.42 -22.96 17.21
C LEU A 38 11.12 -23.25 17.98
N ASN A 39 10.28 -24.17 17.47
CA ASN A 39 9.05 -24.60 18.13
C ASN A 39 9.31 -25.20 19.53
N THR A 40 10.43 -25.91 19.69
CA THR A 40 10.83 -26.50 20.97
C THR A 40 11.30 -25.43 21.95
N GLU A 41 11.99 -24.40 21.47
CA GLU A 41 12.52 -23.28 22.27
C GLU A 41 11.43 -22.25 22.65
N LEU A 42 10.38 -22.09 21.84
CA LEU A 42 9.24 -21.21 22.13
C LEU A 42 8.23 -21.81 23.14
N LYS A 43 8.31 -23.11 23.43
CA LYS A 43 7.38 -23.84 24.32
C LYS A 43 7.78 -23.88 25.79
N THR A 44 8.99 -23.46 26.15
CA THR A 44 9.44 -23.37 27.55
C THR A 44 8.99 -22.06 28.18
N ASP A 45 8.53 -22.10 29.44
CA ASP A 45 8.08 -20.94 30.22
C ASP A 45 9.03 -19.73 30.07
N ASP A 46 8.49 -18.65 29.50
CA ASP A 46 9.07 -17.32 29.31
C ASP A 46 10.62 -17.24 29.24
N PRO A 47 11.24 -17.49 28.06
CA PRO A 47 12.69 -17.36 27.87
C PRO A 47 13.18 -15.90 27.95
N LEU A 48 12.28 -14.91 28.07
CA LEU A 48 12.59 -13.47 28.08
C LEU A 48 12.96 -12.93 29.48
N CYS A 49 12.95 -13.79 30.52
CA CYS A 49 13.23 -13.39 31.90
C CYS A 49 14.59 -13.94 32.42
N THR A 50 15.64 -13.94 31.58
CA THR A 50 17.01 -14.19 32.07
C THR A 50 17.70 -12.85 32.34
N LYS A 51 18.07 -12.65 33.61
CA LYS A 51 18.75 -11.44 34.08
C LYS A 51 20.09 -11.26 33.36
N GLY A 52 20.29 -10.02 32.89
CA GLY A 52 21.41 -9.48 32.12
C GLY A 52 22.78 -10.12 32.26
N ASP A 53 23.37 -10.40 31.10
CA ASP A 53 24.80 -10.59 30.91
C ASP A 53 25.31 -9.41 30.06
N ASN A 54 26.05 -8.48 30.67
CA ASN A 54 26.38 -7.15 30.13
C ASN A 54 27.13 -7.18 28.77
N ASN A 55 27.63 -8.33 28.33
CA ASN A 55 28.30 -8.48 27.04
C ASN A 55 27.32 -8.61 25.86
N VAL A 56 26.10 -9.09 26.09
CA VAL A 56 25.11 -9.31 25.01
C VAL A 56 24.60 -7.98 24.46
N ASP A 57 24.41 -6.99 25.32
CA ASP A 57 23.92 -5.66 24.96
C ASP A 57 24.87 -4.90 24.00
N MET A 58 26.17 -5.23 24.01
CA MET A 58 27.15 -4.63 23.08
C MET A 58 27.21 -5.33 21.72
N VAL A 59 26.78 -6.60 21.64
CA VAL A 59 26.91 -7.44 20.43
C VAL A 59 25.66 -7.32 19.55
N ILE A 60 24.47 -7.20 20.13
CA ILE A 60 23.21 -7.07 19.39
C ILE A 60 23.22 -5.90 18.39
N PRO A 61 23.63 -4.66 18.75
CA PRO A 61 23.69 -3.57 17.79
C PRO A 61 24.55 -3.87 16.56
N LYS A 62 25.70 -4.53 16.77
CA LYS A 62 26.61 -4.92 15.68
C LYS A 62 26.00 -6.00 14.79
N LEU A 63 25.32 -6.98 15.38
CA LEU A 63 24.59 -8.01 14.61
C LEU A 63 23.46 -7.40 13.79
N LEU A 64 22.77 -6.37 14.31
CA LEU A 64 21.76 -5.62 13.56
C LEU A 64 22.37 -4.85 12.38
N ASP A 65 23.57 -4.29 12.53
CA ASP A 65 24.27 -3.62 11.43
C ASP A 65 24.68 -4.63 10.34
N VAL A 66 25.22 -5.79 10.72
CA VAL A 66 25.53 -6.88 9.77
C VAL A 66 24.27 -7.37 9.07
N LEU A 67 23.18 -7.57 9.82
CA LEU A 67 21.89 -7.98 9.25
C LEU A 67 21.39 -6.96 8.23
N ARG A 68 21.45 -5.67 8.56
CA ARG A 68 21.06 -4.57 7.65
C ARG A 68 21.86 -4.64 6.37
N GLU A 69 23.19 -4.78 6.46
CA GLU A 69 24.06 -4.85 5.29
C GLU A 69 23.75 -6.09 4.42
N CYS A 70 23.55 -7.25 5.04
CA CYS A 70 23.19 -8.48 4.34
C CYS A 70 21.83 -8.36 3.62
N LEU A 71 20.82 -7.77 4.27
CA LEU A 71 19.51 -7.52 3.67
C LEU A 71 19.60 -6.53 2.49
N SER A 72 20.26 -5.38 2.69
CA SER A 72 20.43 -4.36 1.65
C SER A 72 21.26 -4.84 0.46
N SER A 73 22.15 -5.81 0.67
CA SER A 73 22.99 -6.39 -0.38
C SER A 73 22.44 -7.71 -0.93
N HIS A 74 21.21 -8.11 -0.56
CA HIS A 74 20.57 -9.36 -0.96
C HIS A 74 21.41 -10.63 -0.69
N ARG A 75 22.23 -10.63 0.38
CA ARG A 75 23.08 -11.76 0.79
C ARG A 75 22.30 -12.71 1.70
N TRP A 76 21.24 -13.34 1.17
CA TRP A 76 20.28 -14.13 1.94
C TRP A 76 20.88 -15.33 2.69
N SER A 77 21.92 -15.97 2.12
CA SER A 77 22.64 -17.07 2.79
C SER A 77 23.30 -16.64 4.10
N GLN A 78 23.68 -15.36 4.21
CA GLN A 78 24.30 -14.79 5.41
C GLN A 78 23.28 -14.24 6.41
N VAL A 79 22.02 -14.08 6.00
CA VAL A 79 20.95 -13.54 6.86
C VAL A 79 20.53 -14.56 7.93
N VAL A 80 20.40 -15.84 7.56
CA VAL A 80 19.90 -16.89 8.46
C VAL A 80 20.75 -17.08 9.73
N PRO A 81 22.09 -17.17 9.66
CA PRO A 81 22.92 -17.29 10.86
C PRO A 81 22.81 -16.09 11.79
N VAL A 82 22.71 -14.88 11.23
CA VAL A 82 22.58 -13.63 12.00
C VAL A 82 21.21 -13.57 12.70
N ILE A 83 20.14 -13.90 11.98
CA ILE A 83 18.77 -14.00 12.53
C ILE A 83 18.71 -14.95 13.73
N ARG A 84 19.42 -16.09 13.66
CA ARG A 84 19.45 -17.09 14.74
C ARG A 84 20.08 -16.55 16.04
N GLN A 85 21.01 -15.62 15.96
CA GLN A 85 21.63 -15.04 17.16
C GLN A 85 20.76 -13.94 17.77
N ILE A 86 20.08 -13.13 16.95
CA ILE A 86 19.21 -12.05 17.43
C ILE A 86 17.87 -12.57 17.95
N SER A 87 17.43 -13.77 17.55
CA SER A 87 16.11 -14.33 17.89
C SER A 87 15.84 -14.44 19.39
N LYS A 88 16.90 -14.49 20.20
CA LYS A 88 16.83 -14.59 21.66
C LYS A 88 16.61 -13.24 22.36
N HIS A 89 16.83 -12.13 21.66
CA HIS A 89 16.87 -10.79 22.26
C HIS A 89 15.94 -9.79 21.56
N GLU A 90 15.74 -9.95 20.24
CA GLU A 90 14.99 -9.00 19.41
C GLU A 90 13.93 -9.72 18.57
N LEU A 91 12.83 -10.13 19.21
CA LEU A 91 11.78 -10.93 18.58
C LEU A 91 11.15 -10.23 17.37
N THR A 92 10.93 -8.92 17.44
CA THR A 92 10.34 -8.14 16.34
C THR A 92 11.23 -8.16 15.11
N THR A 93 12.52 -7.86 15.29
CA THR A 93 13.49 -7.91 14.19
C THR A 93 13.60 -9.31 13.62
N PHE A 94 13.66 -10.33 14.49
CA PHE A 94 13.73 -11.72 14.09
C PHE A 94 12.61 -12.10 13.13
N TRP A 95 11.34 -11.86 13.50
CA TRP A 95 10.23 -12.37 12.70
C TRP A 95 10.05 -11.59 11.40
N LYS A 96 10.26 -10.26 11.41
CA LYS A 96 10.21 -9.42 10.20
C LYS A 96 11.28 -9.84 9.19
N THR A 97 12.51 -10.03 9.66
CA THR A 97 13.62 -10.40 8.78
C THR A 97 13.54 -11.86 8.32
N SER A 98 12.95 -12.74 9.13
CA SER A 98 12.62 -14.11 8.72
C SER A 98 11.55 -14.13 7.63
N MET A 99 10.49 -13.32 7.78
CA MET A 99 9.46 -13.16 6.75
C MET A 99 10.06 -12.65 5.44
N GLU A 100 10.90 -11.62 5.50
CA GLU A 100 11.56 -11.04 4.33
C GLU A 100 12.50 -12.05 3.65
N ALA A 101 13.31 -12.79 4.41
CA ALA A 101 14.20 -13.82 3.87
C ALA A 101 13.42 -14.95 3.18
N LEU A 102 12.24 -15.29 3.69
CA LEU A 102 11.35 -16.28 3.09
C LEU A 102 10.56 -15.71 1.89
N TYR A 103 10.40 -14.40 1.79
CA TYR A 103 9.62 -13.74 0.74
C TYR A 103 10.18 -13.96 -0.67
N VAL A 104 11.48 -14.27 -0.78
CA VAL A 104 12.23 -14.28 -2.05
C VAL A 104 11.94 -15.50 -2.96
N SER A 105 11.34 -16.58 -2.45
CA SER A 105 11.13 -17.82 -3.21
C SER A 105 9.73 -18.41 -3.05
N GLU A 106 9.10 -18.83 -4.16
CA GLU A 106 7.78 -19.51 -4.13
C GLU A 106 7.78 -20.82 -3.32
N SER A 107 8.93 -21.48 -3.19
CA SER A 107 9.08 -22.69 -2.38
C SER A 107 8.93 -22.45 -0.87
N SER A 108 8.86 -21.19 -0.43
CA SER A 108 8.80 -20.82 0.98
C SER A 108 7.40 -20.87 1.60
N VAL A 109 6.33 -21.02 0.82
CA VAL A 109 4.94 -20.96 1.33
C VAL A 109 4.72 -21.87 2.57
N PRO A 110 5.14 -23.16 2.58
CA PRO A 110 4.98 -24.00 3.76
C PRO A 110 5.80 -23.53 4.98
N LEU A 111 6.98 -22.94 4.73
CA LEU A 111 7.85 -22.41 5.79
C LEU A 111 7.27 -21.14 6.40
N VAL A 112 6.73 -20.24 5.56
CA VAL A 112 6.02 -19.04 6.01
C VAL A 112 4.78 -19.42 6.81
N GLN A 113 3.99 -20.39 6.33
CA GLN A 113 2.84 -20.93 7.05
C GLN A 113 3.22 -21.46 8.44
N GLN A 114 4.30 -22.23 8.52
CA GLN A 114 4.80 -22.75 9.79
C GLN A 114 5.25 -21.63 10.72
N LEU A 115 6.05 -20.68 10.22
CA LEU A 115 6.51 -19.52 10.97
C LEU A 115 5.34 -18.72 11.54
N VAL A 116 4.35 -18.39 10.71
CA VAL A 116 3.14 -17.65 11.11
C VAL A 116 2.36 -18.39 12.19
N LYS A 117 2.21 -19.71 12.06
CA LYS A 117 1.54 -20.55 13.07
C LYS A 117 2.21 -20.43 14.43
N GLU A 118 3.54 -20.46 14.47
CA GLU A 118 4.30 -20.30 15.72
C GLU A 118 4.16 -18.86 16.26
N LEU A 119 4.36 -17.84 15.42
CA LEU A 119 4.30 -16.41 15.82
C LEU A 119 2.94 -16.00 16.40
N LYS A 120 1.83 -16.57 15.91
CA LYS A 120 0.47 -16.32 16.45
C LYS A 120 0.30 -16.76 17.90
N THR A 121 1.16 -17.64 18.40
CA THR A 121 1.10 -18.11 19.79
C THR A 121 1.90 -17.23 20.75
N VAL A 122 2.75 -16.35 20.24
CA VAL A 122 3.62 -15.49 21.06
C VAL A 122 2.82 -14.32 21.64
N ARG A 123 2.75 -14.26 22.97
CA ARG A 123 1.92 -13.30 23.71
C ARG A 123 2.25 -11.83 23.46
N HIS A 124 3.50 -11.52 23.14
CA HIS A 124 3.99 -10.13 22.99
C HIS A 124 3.93 -9.61 21.55
N LEU A 125 3.53 -10.45 20.58
CA LEU A 125 3.36 -10.03 19.19
C LEU A 125 1.90 -9.72 18.88
N SER A 126 1.69 -8.72 18.03
CA SER A 126 0.37 -8.46 17.47
C SER A 126 0.02 -9.55 16.48
N CYS A 127 -0.92 -10.42 16.85
CA CYS A 127 -1.44 -11.45 15.95
C CYS A 127 -2.00 -10.84 14.65
N GLN A 128 -2.61 -9.65 14.72
CA GLN A 128 -3.09 -8.93 13.54
C GLN A 128 -1.95 -8.48 12.62
N GLU A 129 -0.82 -8.04 13.18
CA GLU A 129 0.34 -7.62 12.39
C GLU A 129 0.98 -8.81 11.67
N VAL A 130 1.14 -9.94 12.37
CA VAL A 130 1.65 -11.19 11.78
C VAL A 130 0.71 -11.69 10.68
N LEU A 131 -0.60 -11.68 10.91
CA LEU A 131 -1.58 -12.09 9.92
C LEU A 131 -1.67 -11.12 8.73
N LEU A 132 -1.49 -9.82 8.96
CA LEU A 132 -1.43 -8.82 7.89
C LEU A 132 -0.26 -9.08 6.94
N GLU A 133 0.95 -9.31 7.47
CA GLU A 133 2.10 -9.63 6.61
C GLU A 133 1.93 -10.94 5.86
N TYR A 134 1.39 -11.96 6.53
CA TYR A 134 1.10 -13.24 5.88
C TYR A 134 0.04 -13.09 4.78
N LEU A 135 -0.98 -12.28 5.01
CA LEU A 135 -2.01 -11.98 4.02
C LEU A 135 -1.43 -11.26 2.80
N MET A 136 -0.55 -10.28 3.01
CA MET A 136 0.17 -9.60 1.93
C MET A 136 1.05 -10.57 1.14
N PHE A 137 1.76 -11.48 1.82
CA PHE A 137 2.54 -12.53 1.19
C PHE A 137 1.68 -13.44 0.29
N LEU A 138 0.52 -13.92 0.78
CA LEU A 138 -0.38 -14.76 0.00
C LEU A 138 -0.95 -14.04 -1.21
N LEU A 139 -1.37 -12.78 -1.05
CA LEU A 139 -1.88 -11.97 -2.15
C LEU A 139 -0.82 -11.74 -3.23
N HIS A 140 0.43 -11.46 -2.83
CA HIS A 140 1.54 -11.29 -3.76
C HIS A 140 1.83 -12.55 -4.59
N HIS A 141 1.69 -13.72 -3.97
CA HIS A 141 1.88 -15.03 -4.62
C HIS A 141 0.61 -15.59 -5.27
N GLY A 142 -0.48 -14.80 -5.36
CA GLY A 142 -1.74 -15.21 -5.97
C GLY A 142 -2.48 -16.35 -5.23
N LYS A 143 -2.16 -16.61 -3.96
CA LYS A 143 -2.77 -17.66 -3.13
C LYS A 143 -4.08 -17.19 -2.49
N ILE A 144 -5.08 -16.89 -3.32
CA ILE A 144 -6.35 -16.29 -2.89
C ILE A 144 -7.16 -17.23 -1.97
N ASP A 145 -7.17 -18.53 -2.23
CA ASP A 145 -7.89 -19.50 -1.38
C ASP A 145 -7.32 -19.58 0.04
N ASP A 146 -5.99 -19.58 0.17
CA ASP A 146 -5.33 -19.54 1.48
C ASP A 146 -5.63 -18.21 2.20
N ALA A 147 -5.63 -17.09 1.47
CA ALA A 147 -5.96 -15.77 2.02
C ALA A 147 -7.43 -15.71 2.50
N LYS A 148 -8.36 -16.39 1.82
CA LYS A 148 -9.75 -16.53 2.26
C LYS A 148 -9.87 -17.30 3.56
N GLN A 149 -9.07 -18.33 3.77
CA GLN A 149 -9.09 -19.08 5.02
C GLN A 149 -8.74 -18.19 6.21
N ILE A 150 -7.76 -17.28 6.06
CA ILE A 150 -7.39 -16.30 7.10
C ILE A 150 -8.61 -15.46 7.51
N SER A 151 -9.43 -15.01 6.55
CA SER A 151 -10.62 -14.19 6.83
C SER A 151 -11.67 -14.88 7.71
N GLN A 152 -11.62 -16.21 7.79
CA GLN A 152 -12.55 -17.04 8.57
C GLN A 152 -11.99 -17.36 9.97
N GLU A 153 -10.73 -17.03 10.23
CA GLU A 153 -10.11 -17.30 11.51
C GLU A 153 -10.64 -16.40 12.62
N LYS A 154 -10.92 -17.00 13.78
CA LYS A 154 -11.30 -16.26 14.99
C LYS A 154 -10.04 -15.72 15.66
N ILE A 155 -9.76 -14.44 15.47
CA ILE A 155 -8.70 -13.75 16.21
C ILE A 155 -9.23 -13.40 17.60
N LYS A 156 -8.53 -13.83 18.65
CA LYS A 156 -8.85 -13.41 20.02
C LYS A 156 -8.47 -11.94 20.19
N PRO A 157 -9.36 -11.08 20.72
CA PRO A 157 -9.02 -9.69 20.94
C PRO A 157 -7.86 -9.56 21.94
N THR A 158 -6.88 -8.75 21.57
CA THR A 158 -5.72 -8.44 22.41
C THR A 158 -6.20 -7.75 23.69
N ARG A 159 -5.77 -8.22 24.86
CA ARG A 159 -6.27 -7.75 26.18
C ARG A 159 -5.68 -6.40 26.63
N PHE A 160 -4.93 -5.72 25.78
CA PHE A 160 -4.19 -4.50 26.12
C PHE A 160 -4.85 -3.25 25.49
N GLN A 161 -4.62 -2.07 26.08
CA GLN A 161 -5.08 -0.81 25.51
C GLN A 161 -4.52 -0.64 24.09
N LYS A 162 -5.41 -0.38 23.12
CA LYS A 162 -5.04 -0.17 21.72
C LYS A 162 -4.28 1.15 21.58
N SER A 163 -3.05 1.09 21.11
CA SER A 163 -2.30 2.25 20.65
C SER A 163 -2.79 2.72 19.27
N THR A 164 -2.39 3.92 18.84
CA THR A 164 -2.64 4.40 17.46
C THR A 164 -2.06 3.45 16.40
N ARG A 165 -0.91 2.82 16.68
CA ARG A 165 -0.30 1.81 15.81
C ARG A 165 -1.19 0.57 15.68
N ASP A 166 -1.84 0.17 16.77
CA ASP A 166 -2.74 -0.98 16.77
C ASP A 166 -4.01 -0.68 15.99
N HIS A 167 -4.54 0.56 16.05
CA HIS A 167 -5.66 0.99 15.21
C HIS A 167 -5.30 0.96 13.72
N HIS A 168 -4.18 1.56 13.33
CA HIS A 168 -3.73 1.57 11.94
C HIS A 168 -3.53 0.14 11.39
N THR A 169 -2.91 -0.74 12.19
CA THR A 169 -2.72 -2.15 11.84
C THR A 169 -4.06 -2.88 11.71
N GLU A 170 -5.02 -2.61 12.59
CA GLU A 170 -6.36 -3.20 12.53
C GLU A 170 -7.10 -2.77 11.25
N VAL A 171 -7.04 -1.49 10.89
CA VAL A 171 -7.68 -0.98 9.67
C VAL A 171 -7.02 -1.57 8.43
N LEU A 172 -5.68 -1.61 8.37
CA LEU A 172 -4.95 -2.27 7.28
C LEU A 172 -5.32 -3.74 7.17
N TYR A 173 -5.30 -4.48 8.28
CA TYR A 173 -5.66 -5.89 8.29
C TYR A 173 -7.06 -6.14 7.74
N LYS A 174 -8.08 -5.40 8.22
CA LYS A 174 -9.45 -5.49 7.71
C LYS A 174 -9.55 -5.11 6.23
N SER A 175 -8.81 -4.09 5.80
CA SER A 175 -8.82 -3.63 4.42
C SER A 175 -8.21 -4.65 3.47
N TYR A 176 -7.11 -5.31 3.85
CA TYR A 176 -6.54 -6.41 3.07
C TYR A 176 -7.46 -7.64 3.04
N LEU A 177 -8.20 -7.95 4.11
CA LEU A 177 -9.26 -8.96 4.05
C LEU A 177 -10.35 -8.54 3.06
N GLY A 178 -10.70 -7.26 3.02
CA GLY A 178 -11.60 -6.70 2.03
C GLY A 178 -11.11 -6.91 0.60
N LEU A 179 -9.80 -6.76 0.34
CA LEU A 179 -9.20 -7.01 -0.98
C LEU A 179 -9.35 -8.46 -1.43
N VAL A 180 -9.22 -9.43 -0.51
CA VAL A 180 -9.45 -10.85 -0.83
C VAL A 180 -10.86 -11.05 -1.40
N TRP A 181 -11.87 -10.49 -0.72
CA TRP A 181 -13.26 -10.60 -1.16
C TRP A 181 -13.55 -9.78 -2.42
N TYR A 182 -12.87 -8.65 -2.61
CA TYR A 182 -12.95 -7.88 -3.86
C TYR A 182 -12.40 -8.67 -5.05
N VAL A 183 -11.29 -9.40 -4.90
CA VAL A 183 -10.73 -10.24 -5.96
C VAL A 183 -11.72 -11.34 -6.37
N GLU A 184 -12.34 -11.99 -5.39
CA GLU A 184 -13.38 -12.98 -5.63
C GLU A 184 -14.63 -12.39 -6.31
N TRP A 185 -15.08 -11.23 -5.86
CA TRP A 185 -16.14 -10.46 -6.51
C TRP A 185 -15.80 -10.14 -7.97
N LYS A 186 -14.56 -9.71 -8.24
CA LYS A 186 -14.07 -9.44 -9.59
C LYS A 186 -14.05 -10.68 -10.47
N PHE A 187 -13.60 -11.80 -9.93
CA PHE A 187 -13.57 -13.06 -10.66
C PHE A 187 -14.98 -13.51 -11.05
N LEU A 188 -15.94 -13.46 -10.13
CA LEU A 188 -17.34 -13.76 -10.42
C LEU A 188 -17.94 -12.79 -11.45
N LYS A 189 -17.67 -11.49 -11.32
CA LYS A 189 -18.11 -10.49 -12.29
C LYS A 189 -17.63 -10.80 -13.71
N MET A 190 -16.38 -11.22 -13.86
CA MET A 190 -15.83 -11.64 -15.15
C MET A 190 -16.51 -12.92 -15.65
N LYS A 191 -16.68 -13.91 -14.77
CA LYS A 191 -17.33 -15.18 -15.11
C LYS A 191 -18.77 -15.00 -15.58
N ILE A 192 -19.55 -14.13 -14.93
CA ILE A 192 -20.93 -13.82 -15.33
C ILE A 192 -20.96 -13.20 -16.73
N LYS A 193 -20.03 -12.30 -17.04
CA LYS A 193 -19.94 -11.66 -18.36
C LYS A 193 -19.71 -12.65 -19.51
N ASP A 194 -19.08 -13.79 -19.22
CA ASP A 194 -18.78 -14.83 -20.20
C ASP A 194 -19.92 -15.86 -20.36
N LEU A 195 -20.98 -15.77 -19.54
CA LEU A 195 -22.16 -16.64 -19.63
C LEU A 195 -23.23 -16.07 -20.56
N ASP A 196 -24.07 -16.96 -21.09
CA ASP A 196 -25.31 -16.57 -21.75
C ASP A 196 -26.28 -15.96 -20.72
N GLU A 197 -26.89 -14.83 -21.06
CA GLU A 197 -27.78 -14.04 -20.19
C GLU A 197 -28.98 -14.86 -19.69
N ASN A 198 -29.39 -15.90 -20.42
CA ASN A 198 -30.51 -16.77 -20.07
C ASN A 198 -30.12 -18.02 -19.26
N SER A 199 -28.86 -18.12 -18.82
CA SER A 199 -28.43 -19.25 -18.00
C SER A 199 -28.92 -19.11 -16.57
N ASP A 200 -29.56 -20.16 -16.02
CA ASP A 200 -29.91 -20.26 -14.60
C ASP A 200 -28.70 -20.08 -13.65
N LEU A 201 -27.47 -20.20 -14.18
CA LEU A 201 -26.23 -19.97 -13.44
C LEU A 201 -25.96 -18.49 -13.14
N VAL A 202 -26.48 -17.56 -13.96
CA VAL A 202 -26.26 -16.12 -13.80
C VAL A 202 -26.83 -15.63 -12.47
N SER A 203 -28.11 -15.93 -12.21
CA SER A 203 -28.79 -15.55 -10.96
C SER A 203 -28.04 -16.06 -9.71
N ASN A 204 -27.60 -17.31 -9.73
CA ASN A 204 -26.86 -17.89 -8.61
C ASN A 204 -25.50 -17.18 -8.39
N TYR A 205 -24.77 -16.89 -9.47
CA TYR A 205 -23.50 -16.16 -9.35
C TYR A 205 -23.67 -14.71 -8.93
N GLU A 206 -24.75 -14.02 -9.33
CA GLU A 206 -25.07 -12.67 -8.87
C GLU A 206 -25.31 -12.62 -7.36
N GLU A 207 -26.04 -13.59 -6.81
CA GLU A 207 -26.27 -13.69 -5.36
C GLU A 207 -24.95 -13.89 -4.59
N ILE A 208 -24.09 -14.80 -5.05
CA ILE A 208 -22.78 -15.03 -4.42
C ILE A 208 -21.89 -13.79 -4.57
N MET A 209 -21.91 -13.16 -5.73
CA MET A 209 -21.15 -11.94 -6.01
C MET A 209 -21.59 -10.81 -5.06
N ALA A 210 -22.89 -10.64 -4.81
CA ALA A 210 -23.40 -9.66 -3.84
C ALA A 210 -22.88 -9.92 -2.41
N VAL A 211 -22.79 -11.18 -1.99
CA VAL A 211 -22.20 -11.54 -0.69
C VAL A 211 -20.72 -11.16 -0.62
N TYR A 212 -19.95 -11.39 -1.69
CA TYR A 212 -18.53 -11.02 -1.73
C TYR A 212 -18.33 -9.50 -1.74
N ALA A 213 -19.18 -8.77 -2.48
CA ALA A 213 -19.21 -7.31 -2.43
C ALA A 213 -19.44 -6.80 -1.01
N GLN A 214 -20.43 -7.33 -0.30
CA GLN A 214 -20.73 -6.93 1.08
C GLN A 214 -19.52 -7.16 2.00
N LYS A 215 -18.87 -8.32 1.90
CA LYS A 215 -17.68 -8.61 2.72
C LYS A 215 -16.51 -7.68 2.40
N ALA A 216 -16.30 -7.36 1.12
CA ALA A 216 -15.28 -6.41 0.70
C ALA A 216 -15.56 -5.00 1.27
N MET A 217 -16.80 -4.51 1.14
CA MET A 217 -17.22 -3.21 1.67
C MET A 217 -17.05 -3.11 3.20
N ILE A 218 -17.38 -4.18 3.94
CA ILE A 218 -17.12 -4.23 5.39
C ILE A 218 -15.63 -4.07 5.70
N GLY A 219 -14.75 -4.71 4.91
CA GLY A 219 -13.30 -4.57 5.05
C GLY A 219 -12.81 -3.14 4.79
N PHE A 220 -13.46 -2.43 3.85
CA PHE A 220 -13.10 -1.07 3.45
C PHE A 220 -13.83 0.03 4.24
N GLN A 221 -14.70 -0.30 5.20
CA GLN A 221 -15.61 0.67 5.80
C GLN A 221 -14.94 1.88 6.45
N GLN A 222 -13.71 1.73 6.95
CA GLN A 222 -13.01 2.78 7.71
C GLN A 222 -12.01 3.58 6.86
N VAL A 223 -11.72 3.16 5.63
CA VAL A 223 -10.54 3.66 4.87
C VAL A 223 -10.64 5.12 4.46
N SER A 224 -11.84 5.66 4.24
CA SER A 224 -12.04 7.07 3.87
C SER A 224 -11.72 8.02 5.01
N GLY A 225 -11.93 7.59 6.26
CA GLY A 225 -11.67 8.38 7.46
C GLY A 225 -10.21 8.44 7.89
N GLU A 226 -9.36 7.57 7.33
CA GLU A 226 -7.95 7.45 7.72
C GLU A 226 -7.04 8.46 7.01
N ILE A 227 -6.01 8.92 7.74
CA ILE A 227 -4.93 9.74 7.18
C ILE A 227 -3.88 8.81 6.56
N GLY A 228 -3.34 9.18 5.40
CA GLY A 228 -2.33 8.45 4.65
C GLY A 228 -2.80 8.01 3.27
N VAL A 229 -2.00 7.16 2.63
CA VAL A 229 -2.28 6.64 1.27
C VAL A 229 -3.04 5.33 1.37
N TRP A 230 -4.35 5.40 1.16
CA TRP A 230 -5.29 4.27 1.17
C TRP A 230 -5.93 4.01 -0.20
N ASP A 231 -5.33 4.58 -1.25
CA ASP A 231 -5.81 4.63 -2.63
C ASP A 231 -6.33 3.29 -3.16
N ILE A 232 -5.60 2.20 -2.91
CA ILE A 232 -5.95 0.85 -3.38
C ILE A 232 -7.29 0.39 -2.82
N PHE A 233 -7.59 0.68 -1.56
CA PHE A 233 -8.83 0.26 -0.90
C PHE A 233 -9.99 1.18 -1.26
N VAL A 234 -9.76 2.50 -1.25
CA VAL A 234 -10.76 3.52 -1.60
C VAL A 234 -11.29 3.28 -3.01
N THR A 235 -10.41 3.09 -3.98
CA THR A 235 -10.81 2.87 -5.38
C THR A 235 -11.60 1.57 -5.57
N LYS A 236 -11.27 0.52 -4.80
CA LYS A 236 -12.00 -0.77 -4.84
C LYS A 236 -13.37 -0.67 -4.19
N HIS A 237 -13.49 0.10 -3.11
CA HIS A 237 -14.76 0.36 -2.46
C HIS A 237 -15.71 1.11 -3.41
N VAL A 238 -15.23 2.20 -4.02
CA VAL A 238 -15.98 3.00 -4.99
C VAL A 238 -16.44 2.17 -6.17
N GLU A 239 -15.57 1.32 -6.72
CA GLU A 239 -15.93 0.49 -7.87
C GLU A 239 -17.05 -0.51 -7.57
N ILE A 240 -17.10 -1.06 -6.35
CA ILE A 240 -18.21 -1.91 -5.92
C ILE A 240 -19.50 -1.08 -5.84
N LEU A 241 -19.44 0.10 -5.22
CA LEU A 241 -20.61 0.97 -5.06
C LEU A 241 -21.18 1.42 -6.40
N GLU A 242 -20.33 1.85 -7.33
CA GLU A 242 -20.74 2.21 -8.69
C GLU A 242 -21.38 1.04 -9.44
N HIS A 243 -20.92 -0.20 -9.19
CA HIS A 243 -21.53 -1.37 -9.81
C HIS A 243 -22.96 -1.65 -9.32
N TYR A 244 -23.28 -1.28 -8.08
CA TYR A 244 -24.62 -1.44 -7.49
C TYR A 244 -25.41 -0.12 -7.48
N ASP A 245 -25.07 0.82 -8.37
CA ASP A 245 -25.74 2.12 -8.53
C ASP A 245 -25.80 2.99 -7.26
N LYS A 246 -24.87 2.77 -6.31
CA LYS A 246 -24.73 3.54 -5.06
C LYS A 246 -23.84 4.76 -5.26
N ILE A 247 -24.20 5.61 -6.20
CA ILE A 247 -23.38 6.75 -6.66
C ILE A 247 -23.15 7.78 -5.54
N ASP A 248 -24.17 8.10 -4.74
CA ASP A 248 -24.03 9.06 -3.64
C ASP A 248 -23.06 8.57 -2.55
N GLU A 249 -23.17 7.29 -2.15
CA GLU A 249 -22.25 6.67 -1.19
C GLU A 249 -20.80 6.68 -1.72
N ALA A 250 -20.60 6.41 -3.01
CA ALA A 250 -19.28 6.45 -3.65
C ALA A 250 -18.69 7.88 -3.63
N LYS A 251 -19.53 8.89 -3.89
CA LYS A 251 -19.13 10.30 -3.82
C LYS A 251 -18.71 10.69 -2.41
N ASP A 252 -19.46 10.27 -1.40
CA ASP A 252 -19.19 10.59 0.01
C ASP A 252 -17.84 10.01 0.46
N ILE A 253 -17.57 8.75 0.11
CA ILE A 253 -16.28 8.10 0.40
C ILE A 253 -15.11 8.84 -0.22
N LEU A 254 -15.22 9.21 -1.50
CA LEU A 254 -14.16 9.94 -2.21
C LEU A 254 -13.94 11.33 -1.63
N THR A 255 -15.03 12.01 -1.26
CA THR A 255 -15.01 13.35 -0.68
C THR A 255 -14.37 13.33 0.71
N GLU A 256 -14.80 12.40 1.58
CA GLU A 256 -14.21 12.23 2.91
C GLU A 256 -12.71 11.89 2.80
N TYR A 257 -12.34 10.95 1.93
CA TYR A 257 -10.94 10.57 1.74
C TYR A 257 -10.07 11.74 1.28
N ARG A 258 -10.56 12.56 0.34
CA ARG A 258 -9.90 13.80 -0.10
C ARG A 258 -9.75 14.80 1.05
N ASP A 259 -10.81 15.01 1.83
CA ASP A 259 -10.82 16.02 2.88
C ASP A 259 -9.91 15.63 4.05
N ARG A 260 -9.76 14.33 4.33
CA ARG A 260 -8.78 13.79 5.27
C ARG A 260 -7.34 13.84 4.76
N ASN A 261 -7.16 13.79 3.44
CA ASN A 261 -5.85 13.67 2.78
C ASN A 261 -5.64 14.77 1.76
N THR A 262 -5.70 16.03 2.20
CA THR A 262 -5.66 17.21 1.31
C THR A 262 -4.35 17.33 0.52
N GLU A 263 -3.25 16.76 1.01
CA GLU A 263 -1.96 16.69 0.30
C GLU A 263 -1.86 15.47 -0.64
N ASN A 264 -2.73 14.47 -0.48
CA ASN A 264 -2.79 13.33 -1.39
C ASN A 264 -3.48 13.72 -2.69
N LEU A 265 -2.67 13.96 -3.69
CA LEU A 265 -3.09 14.24 -5.05
C LEU A 265 -4.05 13.20 -5.65
N ASN A 266 -3.83 11.91 -5.38
CA ASN A 266 -4.68 10.86 -5.94
C ASN A 266 -6.10 10.97 -5.40
N ALA A 267 -6.28 11.37 -4.15
CA ALA A 267 -7.60 11.59 -3.56
C ALA A 267 -8.38 12.67 -4.33
N HIS A 268 -7.74 13.77 -4.70
CA HIS A 268 -8.35 14.82 -5.55
C HIS A 268 -8.68 14.30 -6.96
N LYS A 269 -7.77 13.55 -7.57
CA LYS A 269 -8.00 12.94 -8.90
C LYS A 269 -9.18 12.00 -8.90
N TYR A 270 -9.35 11.18 -7.85
CA TYR A 270 -10.45 10.24 -7.78
C TYR A 270 -11.80 10.96 -7.72
N VAL A 271 -11.92 12.02 -6.91
CA VAL A 271 -13.12 12.87 -6.92
C VAL A 271 -13.34 13.47 -8.30
N TYR A 272 -12.31 14.05 -8.93
CA TYR A 272 -12.42 14.64 -10.26
C TYR A 272 -12.94 13.64 -11.31
N TYR A 273 -12.26 12.50 -11.46
CA TYR A 273 -12.65 11.50 -12.46
C TYR A 273 -14.05 10.93 -12.19
N PHE A 274 -14.41 10.77 -10.92
CA PHE A 274 -15.76 10.36 -10.53
C PHE A 274 -16.82 11.39 -10.95
N CYS A 275 -16.58 12.68 -10.67
CA CYS A 275 -17.49 13.77 -11.04
C CYS A 275 -17.67 13.87 -12.56
N VAL A 276 -16.58 13.75 -13.32
CA VAL A 276 -16.62 13.80 -14.80
C VAL A 276 -17.45 12.66 -15.36
N ARG A 277 -17.25 11.43 -14.87
CA ARG A 277 -18.00 10.25 -15.34
C ARG A 277 -19.49 10.30 -14.99
N ASN A 278 -19.84 10.90 -13.85
CA ASN A 278 -21.22 10.93 -13.35
C ASN A 278 -21.97 12.24 -13.70
N GLY A 279 -21.40 13.09 -14.56
CA GLY A 279 -22.12 14.21 -15.17
C GLY A 279 -22.33 15.43 -14.27
N PHE A 280 -21.29 15.87 -13.55
CA PHE A 280 -21.37 17.03 -12.66
C PHE A 280 -21.37 18.37 -13.39
N SER A 281 -21.69 19.46 -12.67
CA SER A 281 -21.69 20.80 -13.23
C SER A 281 -20.28 21.29 -13.59
N ALA A 282 -20.16 22.09 -14.66
CA ALA A 282 -18.88 22.64 -15.10
C ALA A 282 -18.16 23.45 -14.00
N ASN A 283 -18.92 24.10 -13.12
CA ASN A 283 -18.35 24.90 -12.03
C ASN A 283 -17.66 24.04 -10.95
N GLU A 284 -18.25 22.90 -10.56
CA GLU A 284 -17.64 21.96 -9.60
C GLU A 284 -16.37 21.33 -10.19
N GLU A 285 -16.42 21.01 -11.48
CA GLU A 285 -15.27 20.49 -12.22
C GLU A 285 -14.10 21.48 -12.22
N ILE A 286 -14.38 22.75 -12.53
CA ILE A 286 -13.37 23.83 -12.53
C ILE A 286 -12.74 23.99 -11.14
N GLN A 287 -13.51 23.92 -10.05
CA GLN A 287 -12.96 24.07 -8.69
C GLN A 287 -12.02 22.92 -8.32
N LEU A 288 -12.41 21.68 -8.61
CA LEU A 288 -11.55 20.51 -8.37
C LEU A 288 -10.26 20.57 -9.17
N LEU A 289 -10.36 20.96 -10.45
CA LEU A 289 -9.18 21.09 -11.28
C LEU A 289 -8.24 22.21 -10.81
N LYS A 290 -8.75 23.36 -10.34
CA LYS A 290 -7.93 24.43 -9.74
C LYS A 290 -7.08 23.89 -8.58
N VAL A 291 -7.63 23.01 -7.74
CA VAL A 291 -6.87 22.34 -6.66
C VAL A 291 -5.85 21.36 -7.22
N ILE A 292 -6.22 20.52 -8.20
CA ILE A 292 -5.31 19.54 -8.80
C ILE A 292 -4.11 20.21 -9.47
N ILE A 293 -4.30 21.32 -10.18
CA ILE A 293 -3.18 22.02 -10.83
C ILE A 293 -2.26 22.70 -9.81
N LYS A 294 -2.79 23.23 -8.71
CA LYS A 294 -1.95 23.75 -7.62
C LYS A 294 -0.98 22.68 -7.11
N ILE A 295 -1.42 21.41 -7.10
CA ILE A 295 -0.63 20.28 -6.61
C ILE A 295 0.27 19.69 -7.71
N LEU A 296 -0.26 19.45 -8.92
CA LEU A 296 0.43 18.67 -9.94
C LEU A 296 1.06 19.47 -11.06
N ARG A 297 0.63 20.69 -11.32
CA ARG A 297 1.08 21.50 -12.45
C ARG A 297 0.86 20.84 -13.84
N PHE A 298 0.45 19.56 -13.96
CA PHE A 298 0.40 18.81 -15.22
C PHE A 298 -0.99 18.77 -15.92
N PHE A 299 -2.10 19.05 -15.22
CA PHE A 299 -3.47 18.94 -15.75
C PHE A 299 -4.05 20.26 -16.29
N GLY A 300 -3.20 21.23 -16.65
CA GLY A 300 -3.65 22.59 -16.94
C GLY A 300 -4.59 22.75 -18.15
N PHE A 301 -4.47 21.88 -19.17
CA PHE A 301 -5.17 22.10 -20.44
C PHE A 301 -6.68 21.82 -20.38
N SER A 302 -7.11 20.78 -19.66
CA SER A 302 -8.55 20.47 -19.55
C SER A 302 -9.33 21.57 -18.84
N VAL A 303 -8.71 22.30 -17.91
CA VAL A 303 -9.30 23.49 -17.27
C VAL A 303 -9.52 24.60 -18.27
N ILE A 304 -8.51 24.87 -19.09
CA ILE A 304 -8.55 25.98 -20.04
C ILE A 304 -9.66 25.72 -21.05
N ASP A 305 -9.73 24.50 -21.59
CA ASP A 305 -10.80 24.11 -22.52
C ASP A 305 -12.18 24.31 -21.90
N LYS A 306 -12.37 23.89 -20.64
CA LYS A 306 -13.66 24.05 -19.94
C LYS A 306 -14.01 25.50 -19.61
N LEU A 307 -13.04 26.31 -19.20
CA LEU A 307 -13.25 27.74 -18.96
C LEU A 307 -13.58 28.48 -20.26
N VAL A 308 -13.02 28.05 -21.39
CA VAL A 308 -13.35 28.58 -22.72
C VAL A 308 -14.77 28.19 -23.12
N GLU A 309 -15.15 26.92 -22.94
CA GLU A 309 -16.53 26.43 -23.14
C GLU A 309 -17.54 27.23 -22.32
N ASP A 310 -17.24 27.49 -21.04
CA ASP A 310 -18.07 28.29 -20.12
C ASP A 310 -17.91 29.81 -20.30
N ASN A 311 -17.29 30.23 -21.41
CA ASN A 311 -17.14 31.63 -21.80
C ASN A 311 -16.29 32.51 -20.86
N LYS A 312 -15.53 31.91 -19.94
CA LYS A 312 -14.67 32.55 -18.93
C LYS A 312 -13.24 32.75 -19.43
N ILE A 313 -13.08 33.40 -20.59
CA ILE A 313 -11.79 33.62 -21.27
C ILE A 313 -10.74 34.31 -20.38
N ALA A 314 -11.15 35.25 -19.52
CA ALA A 314 -10.22 35.94 -18.62
C ALA A 314 -9.64 35.02 -17.53
N GLU A 315 -10.47 34.14 -16.96
CA GLU A 315 -9.99 33.12 -16.01
C GLU A 315 -9.10 32.10 -16.72
N ALA A 316 -9.46 31.69 -17.94
CA ALA A 316 -8.65 30.79 -18.77
C ALA A 316 -7.25 31.36 -19.04
N LEU A 317 -7.15 32.66 -19.34
CA LEU A 317 -5.88 33.35 -19.55
C LEU A 317 -5.05 33.43 -18.27
N ASN A 318 -5.64 33.84 -17.14
CA ASN A 318 -4.93 33.87 -15.85
C ASN A 318 -4.38 32.49 -15.50
N PHE A 319 -5.19 31.46 -15.70
CA PHE A 319 -4.81 30.09 -15.46
C PHE A 319 -3.67 29.60 -16.37
N LEU A 320 -3.67 30.03 -17.64
CA LEU A 320 -2.60 29.72 -18.58
C LEU A 320 -1.29 30.45 -18.23
N PHE A 321 -1.37 31.68 -17.73
CA PHE A 321 -0.18 32.39 -17.23
C PHE A 321 0.42 31.68 -16.01
N ASP A 322 -0.41 31.28 -15.04
CA ASP A 322 0.05 30.50 -13.89
C ASP A 322 0.72 29.19 -14.33
N LEU A 323 0.21 28.53 -15.38
CA LEU A 323 0.81 27.33 -15.95
C LEU A 323 2.18 27.61 -16.59
N LEU A 324 2.29 28.69 -17.36
CA LEU A 324 3.52 29.10 -18.07
C LEU A 324 4.62 29.62 -17.14
N ASP A 325 4.29 30.07 -15.93
CA ASP A 325 5.27 30.48 -14.92
C ASP A 325 6.13 29.30 -14.41
N TYR A 326 5.70 28.06 -14.63
CA TYR A 326 6.48 26.88 -14.26
C TYR A 326 7.47 26.47 -15.35
N SER A 327 8.71 26.19 -14.94
CA SER A 327 9.83 25.85 -15.85
C SER A 327 9.58 24.65 -16.77
N CYS A 328 8.80 23.66 -16.32
CA CYS A 328 8.44 22.50 -17.15
C CYS A 328 7.53 22.84 -18.34
N TRP A 329 6.82 23.97 -18.30
CA TRP A 329 5.89 24.39 -19.36
C TRP A 329 6.43 25.48 -20.26
N GLN A 330 7.44 26.24 -19.82
CA GLN A 330 8.05 27.30 -20.62
C GLN A 330 8.63 26.78 -21.94
N GLN A 331 9.12 25.54 -21.96
CA GLN A 331 9.72 24.90 -23.13
C GLN A 331 8.68 24.16 -24.00
N GLU A 332 7.46 23.96 -23.50
CA GLU A 332 6.42 23.20 -24.18
C GLU A 332 5.63 24.08 -25.15
N LEU A 333 5.53 23.69 -26.42
CA LEU A 333 4.91 24.51 -27.45
C LEU A 333 3.38 24.63 -27.31
N LYS A 334 2.74 23.58 -26.76
CA LYS A 334 1.28 23.48 -26.64
C LYS A 334 0.65 24.64 -25.83
N PRO A 335 1.12 24.98 -24.61
CA PRO A 335 0.55 26.09 -23.85
C PRO A 335 0.74 27.46 -24.51
N TRP A 336 1.87 27.70 -25.20
CA TRP A 336 2.09 28.94 -25.94
C TRP A 336 1.15 29.10 -27.14
N LYS A 337 0.86 28.03 -27.88
CA LYS A 337 -0.14 28.06 -28.97
C LYS A 337 -1.52 28.41 -28.43
N LEU A 338 -1.91 27.77 -27.34
CA LEU A 338 -3.18 28.03 -26.66
C LEU A 338 -3.30 29.50 -26.22
N LEU A 339 -2.20 30.10 -25.75
CA LEU A 339 -2.18 31.52 -25.35
C LEU A 339 -2.51 32.44 -26.54
N VAL A 340 -1.89 32.18 -27.69
CA VAL A 340 -2.15 32.93 -28.93
C VAL A 340 -3.61 32.81 -29.33
N ASP A 341 -4.15 31.59 -29.35
CA ASP A 341 -5.53 31.33 -29.75
C ASP A 341 -6.54 32.05 -28.84
N LEU A 342 -6.31 32.06 -27.52
CA LEU A 342 -7.16 32.74 -26.55
C LEU A 342 -7.14 34.26 -26.67
N ILE A 343 -5.95 34.84 -26.87
CA ILE A 343 -5.79 36.29 -27.07
C ILE A 343 -6.49 36.73 -28.36
N ASP A 344 -6.31 35.97 -29.45
CA ASP A 344 -6.91 36.27 -30.74
C ASP A 344 -8.45 36.17 -30.69
N THR A 345 -8.98 35.19 -29.97
CA THR A 345 -10.42 35.03 -29.71
C THR A 345 -10.99 36.21 -28.92
N LYS A 346 -10.27 36.72 -27.91
CA LYS A 346 -10.68 37.90 -27.12
C LYS A 346 -10.67 39.17 -27.97
N ASN A 347 -9.66 39.36 -28.81
CA ASN A 347 -9.56 40.51 -29.72
C ASN A 347 -10.70 40.54 -30.74
N LYS A 348 -11.01 39.39 -31.36
CA LYS A 348 -12.13 39.27 -32.30
C LYS A 348 -13.48 39.61 -31.66
N ARG A 349 -13.68 39.31 -30.37
CA ARG A 349 -14.91 39.69 -29.65
C ARG A 349 -14.98 41.17 -29.31
N LEU A 350 -13.87 41.77 -28.88
CA LEU A 350 -13.79 43.21 -28.62
C LEU A 350 -14.11 44.01 -29.88
N VAL A 351 -13.55 43.61 -31.03
CA VAL A 351 -13.86 44.23 -32.33
C VAL A 351 -15.34 44.11 -32.66
N ARG A 352 -15.94 42.92 -32.53
CA ARG A 352 -17.39 42.73 -32.77
C ARG A 352 -18.28 43.55 -31.83
N MET A 353 -17.87 43.76 -30.58
CA MET A 353 -18.63 44.59 -29.64
C MET A 353 -18.58 46.08 -30.00
N ILE A 354 -17.43 46.56 -30.49
CA ILE A 354 -17.25 47.93 -30.97
C ILE A 354 -18.09 48.15 -32.23
N ASP A 355 -18.04 47.21 -33.18
CA ASP A 355 -18.82 47.26 -34.43
C ASP A 355 -20.34 47.16 -34.20
N ALA A 356 -20.78 46.59 -33.07
CA ALA A 356 -22.21 46.52 -32.71
C ALA A 356 -22.74 47.79 -32.01
N HIS A 357 -21.84 48.71 -31.61
CA HIS A 357 -22.16 49.97 -30.93
C HIS A 357 -21.81 51.20 -31.77
N THR A 358 -21.37 51.00 -33.01
CA THR A 358 -21.22 52.01 -34.08
C THR A 358 -22.26 51.76 -35.15
#